data_AF-A0A2T1KCC3-F1
#
_entry.id   AF-A0A2T1KCC3-F1
#
_cell.length_a   1.000
_cell.length_b   1.000
_cell.length_c   1.000
_cell.angle_alpha   90.00
_cell.angle_beta   90.00
_cell.angle_gamma   90.00
#
_symmetry.space_group_name_H-M   'P 1'
#
loop_
_entity.id
_entity.type
_entity.pdbx_description
1 polymer ?
#
loop_
_entity_poly.entity_id
_entity_poly.type
_entity_poly.pdbx_seq_one_letter_code
_entity_poly.pdbx_strand_id
1 'polypeptide(L)'
;MAVVLDGTVAIQRDQNGEVANVIWFLYGLPHSGGAPKDAVFLHESFGKQSPQMVAFDLDGEEYVIYADWGSSDDAGQAHEIRTFYQKFGYILISCLRDDVVSDQGLVRREWITPVKYYDDYVTMVSELAKVS
;
A
#
# COMPACT_ATOMS: atom_id res chain seq x y z
N MET A 1 -16.02 -5.44 5.89
CA MET A 1 -15.34 -5.08 7.16
C MET A 1 -13.88 -5.21 6.85
N ALA A 2 -13.10 -4.15 7.06
CA ALA A 2 -11.68 -4.14 6.75
C ALA A 2 -10.84 -4.19 8.03
N VAL A 3 -9.68 -4.84 7.95
CA VAL A 3 -8.68 -4.82 9.01
C VAL A 3 -7.71 -3.68 8.73
N VAL A 4 -7.58 -2.75 9.68
CA VAL A 4 -6.58 -1.68 9.59
C VAL A 4 -5.26 -2.20 10.09
N LEU A 5 -4.20 -2.07 9.29
CA LEU A 5 -2.85 -2.49 9.64
C LEU A 5 -1.96 -1.29 9.92
N ASP A 6 -1.03 -1.50 10.84
CA ASP A 6 0.11 -0.61 11.05
C ASP A 6 1.30 -1.06 10.21
N GLY A 7 2.20 -0.11 9.91
CA GLY A 7 3.37 -0.40 9.08
C GLY A 7 4.33 0.77 8.96
N THR A 8 5.25 0.64 8.01
CA THR A 8 6.19 1.68 7.63
C THR A 8 6.25 1.76 6.12
N VAL A 9 6.28 2.98 5.59
CA VAL A 9 6.52 3.24 4.17
C VAL A 9 7.99 3.54 3.98
N ALA A 10 8.69 2.76 3.17
CA ALA A 10 10.05 3.04 2.75
C ALA A 10 10.07 3.52 1.30
N ILE A 11 10.71 4.67 1.07
CA ILE A 11 10.93 5.25 -0.25
C ILE A 11 12.37 4.97 -0.65
N GLN A 12 12.57 4.08 -1.62
CA GLN A 12 13.88 3.82 -2.20
C GLN A 12 14.10 4.77 -3.37
N ARG A 13 15.27 5.42 -3.41
CA ARG A 13 15.66 6.32 -4.49
C ARG A 13 16.77 5.72 -5.35
N ASP A 14 16.78 6.08 -6.63
CA ASP A 14 17.88 5.77 -7.54
C ASP A 14 19.07 6.71 -7.33
N GLN A 15 20.11 6.55 -8.15
CA GLN A 15 21.30 7.40 -8.13
C GLN A 15 21.04 8.87 -8.50
N ASN A 16 19.89 9.17 -9.13
CA ASN A 16 19.48 10.53 -9.50
C ASN A 16 18.57 11.16 -8.42
N GLY A 17 18.22 10.42 -7.37
CA GLY A 17 17.30 10.85 -6.32
C GLY A 17 15.83 10.65 -6.65
N GLU A 18 15.49 10.05 -7.80
CA GLU A 18 14.12 9.72 -8.18
C GLU A 18 13.62 8.52 -7.39
N VAL A 19 12.31 8.47 -7.09
CA VAL A 19 11.71 7.30 -6.43
C VAL A 19 11.77 6.10 -7.36
N ALA A 20 12.56 5.11 -6.95
CA ALA A 20 12.75 3.85 -7.65
C ALA A 20 11.77 2.77 -7.17
N ASN A 21 11.48 2.73 -5.86
CA ASN A 21 10.49 1.82 -5.26
C ASN A 21 9.80 2.45 -4.06
N VAL A 22 8.54 2.06 -3.84
CA VAL A 22 7.79 2.33 -2.61
C VAL A 22 7.45 0.99 -1.97
N ILE A 23 7.90 0.79 -0.72
CA ILE A 23 7.74 -0.46 0.03
C ILE A 23 6.86 -0.22 1.24
N TRP A 24 5.77 -0.95 1.34
CA TRP A 24 4.89 -0.97 2.51
C TRP A 24 5.25 -2.18 3.36
N PHE A 25 5.97 -1.93 4.45
CA PHE A 25 6.31 -2.94 5.43
C PHE A 25 5.20 -3.02 6.48
N LEU A 26 4.44 -4.11 6.50
CA LEU A 26 3.21 -4.24 7.26
C LEU A 26 3.35 -5.22 8.42
N TYR A 27 2.71 -4.87 9.55
CA TYR A 27 2.59 -5.72 10.73
C TYR A 27 1.18 -6.31 10.81
N GLY A 28 1.03 -7.49 11.41
CA GLY A 28 -0.29 -8.07 11.70
C GLY A 28 -0.97 -8.79 10.53
N LEU A 29 -0.28 -9.01 9.41
CA LEU A 29 -0.80 -9.85 8.34
C LEU A 29 -0.94 -11.33 8.78
N PRO A 30 -1.97 -12.05 8.30
CA PRO A 30 -2.19 -13.44 8.66
C PRO A 30 -1.05 -14.35 8.18
N HIS A 31 -0.87 -15.48 8.87
CA HIS A 31 0.11 -16.53 8.55
C HIS A 31 -0.23 -17.34 7.28
N SER A 32 -1.21 -16.90 6.51
CA SER A 32 -1.70 -17.61 5.35
C SER A 32 -0.69 -17.61 4.20
N GLY A 33 -0.82 -18.61 3.31
CA GLY A 33 0.03 -18.78 2.13
C GLY A 33 -0.38 -17.93 0.92
N GLY A 34 -1.43 -17.11 1.05
CA GLY A 34 -1.93 -16.25 -0.02
C GLY A 34 -0.99 -15.10 -0.37
N ALA A 35 -1.32 -14.44 -1.48
CA ALA A 35 -0.68 -13.20 -1.92
C ALA A 35 -1.72 -12.07 -1.95
N PRO A 36 -1.32 -10.81 -1.66
CA PRO A 36 -2.20 -9.67 -1.83
C PRO A 36 -2.71 -9.56 -3.27
N LYS A 37 -3.96 -9.14 -3.43
CA LYS A 37 -4.60 -8.90 -4.72
C LYS A 37 -5.53 -7.70 -4.65
N ASP A 38 -6.02 -7.28 -5.81
CA ASP A 38 -7.01 -6.21 -5.94
C ASP A 38 -6.59 -4.90 -5.23
N ALA A 39 -5.28 -4.62 -5.26
CA ALA A 39 -4.73 -3.50 -4.51
C ALA A 39 -5.18 -2.17 -5.09
N VAL A 40 -5.50 -1.24 -4.20
CA VAL A 40 -5.92 0.13 -4.49
C VAL A 40 -5.06 1.10 -3.72
N PHE A 41 -4.67 2.19 -4.36
CA PHE A 41 -4.05 3.35 -3.73
C PHE A 41 -4.96 4.57 -3.90
N LEU A 42 -5.25 5.26 -2.80
CA LEU A 42 -5.91 6.55 -2.77
C LEU A 42 -4.91 7.63 -2.35
N HIS A 43 -4.80 8.69 -3.16
CA HIS A 43 -4.02 9.85 -2.76
C HIS A 43 -4.71 10.63 -1.63
N GLU A 44 -6.04 10.74 -1.66
CA GLU A 44 -6.84 11.36 -0.61
C GLU A 44 -7.96 10.41 -0.16
N SER A 45 -7.78 9.78 1.00
CA SER A 45 -8.69 8.73 1.51
C SER A 45 -10.06 9.22 1.98
N PHE A 46 -10.12 10.39 2.64
CA PHE A 46 -11.35 10.94 3.24
C PHE A 46 -11.65 12.37 2.80
N GLY A 47 -10.98 12.85 1.75
CA GLY A 47 -11.10 14.20 1.22
C GLY A 47 -9.78 14.98 1.27
N LYS A 48 -9.85 16.28 0.96
CA LYS A 48 -8.67 17.10 0.74
C LYS A 48 -7.71 17.06 1.93
N GLN A 49 -6.41 16.81 1.66
CA GLN A 49 -5.36 16.71 2.70
C GLN A 49 -5.56 15.58 3.72
N SER A 50 -6.42 14.60 3.43
CA SER A 50 -6.50 13.39 4.25
C SER A 50 -5.29 12.46 4.00
N PRO A 51 -5.04 11.51 4.90
CA PRO A 51 -3.98 10.52 4.70
C PRO A 51 -4.10 9.79 3.36
N GLN A 52 -2.96 9.37 2.83
CA GLN A 52 -2.93 8.41 1.73
C GLN A 52 -3.38 7.04 2.25
N MET A 53 -3.96 6.23 1.37
CA MET A 53 -4.44 4.90 1.75
C MET A 53 -4.04 3.85 0.74
N VAL A 54 -3.63 2.69 1.23
CA VAL A 54 -3.55 1.46 0.47
C VAL A 54 -4.62 0.51 0.99
N ALA A 55 -5.34 -0.14 0.08
CA ALA A 55 -6.20 -1.28 0.39
C ALA A 55 -5.82 -2.48 -0.48
N PHE A 56 -5.99 -3.69 0.02
CA PHE A 56 -5.87 -4.92 -0.76
C PHE A 56 -6.63 -6.06 -0.10
N ASP A 57 -6.95 -7.09 -0.89
CA ASP A 57 -7.49 -8.34 -0.38
C ASP A 57 -6.37 -9.36 -0.15
N LEU A 58 -6.43 -10.08 0.96
CA LEU A 58 -5.60 -11.24 1.24
C LEU A 58 -6.48 -12.33 1.87
N ASP A 59 -6.56 -13.48 1.19
CA ASP A 59 -7.34 -14.65 1.63
C ASP A 59 -8.81 -14.37 1.98
N GLY A 60 -9.42 -13.43 1.24
CA GLY A 60 -10.84 -13.08 1.38
C GLY A 60 -11.13 -12.03 2.46
N GLU A 61 -10.09 -11.47 3.08
CA GLU A 61 -10.20 -10.34 3.99
C GLU A 61 -9.55 -9.09 3.39
N GLU A 62 -10.22 -7.95 3.56
CA GLU A 62 -9.76 -6.65 3.09
C GLU A 62 -8.87 -6.02 4.17
N TYR A 63 -7.69 -5.56 3.76
CA TYR A 63 -6.73 -4.88 4.62
C TYR A 63 -6.52 -3.45 4.14
N VAL A 64 -6.41 -2.53 5.08
CA VAL A 64 -6.26 -1.09 4.81
C VAL A 64 -5.12 -0.51 5.63
N ILE A 65 -4.33 0.36 5.00
CA ILE A 65 -3.20 1.06 5.62
C ILE A 65 -3.32 2.54 5.29
N TYR A 66 -3.14 3.38 6.30
CA TYR A 66 -3.11 4.84 6.15
C TYR A 66 -1.69 5.37 6.35
N ALA A 67 -1.26 6.25 5.47
CA ALA A 67 -0.04 7.04 5.63
C ALA A 67 -0.42 8.51 5.76
N ASP A 68 -0.30 9.00 6.99
CA ASP A 68 -0.47 10.42 7.30
C ASP A 68 0.90 11.12 7.22
N TRP A 69 0.98 12.10 6.33
CA TRP A 69 2.17 12.91 6.08
C TRP A 69 2.11 14.22 6.87
N GLY A 70 1.52 14.18 8.08
CA GLY A 70 1.03 15.30 8.91
C GLY A 70 2.01 16.41 9.31
N SER A 71 3.10 16.63 8.57
CA SER A 71 3.97 17.80 8.68
C SER A 71 4.10 18.51 7.31
N SER A 72 4.19 19.84 7.32
CA SER A 72 4.36 20.66 6.10
C SER A 72 5.66 20.36 5.33
N ASP A 73 6.61 19.65 5.95
CA ASP A 73 7.88 19.26 5.33
C ASP A 73 7.79 17.92 4.57
N ASP A 74 6.72 17.13 4.77
CA ASP A 74 6.51 15.82 4.13
C ASP A 74 5.53 15.83 2.95
N ALA A 75 4.98 16.99 2.60
CA ALA A 75 4.11 17.14 1.42
C ALA A 75 4.80 16.70 0.11
N GLY A 76 6.14 16.82 0.05
CA GLY A 76 6.94 16.30 -1.06
C GLY A 76 6.84 14.78 -1.19
N GLN A 77 6.88 14.05 -0.07
CA GLN A 77 6.83 12.58 -0.07
C GLN A 77 5.49 12.06 -0.59
N ALA A 78 4.39 12.68 -0.13
CA ALA A 78 3.05 12.36 -0.61
C ALA A 78 2.93 12.54 -2.13
N HIS A 79 3.51 13.61 -2.68
CA HIS A 79 3.51 13.88 -4.11
C HIS A 79 4.39 12.89 -4.91
N GLU A 80 5.54 12.53 -4.38
CA GLU A 80 6.44 11.56 -5.00
C GLU A 80 5.84 10.16 -5.06
N ILE A 81 5.21 9.70 -3.98
CA ILE A 81 4.50 8.41 -3.92
C ILE A 81 3.33 8.39 -4.91
N ARG A 82 2.57 9.48 -4.98
CA ARG A 82 1.52 9.65 -6.00
C ARG A 82 2.09 9.47 -7.41
N THR A 83 3.17 10.18 -7.72
CA THR A 83 3.82 10.15 -9.04
C THR A 83 4.33 8.74 -9.36
N PHE A 84 4.90 8.05 -8.37
CA PHE A 84 5.34 6.67 -8.49
C PHE A 84 4.19 5.74 -8.91
N TYR A 85 3.05 5.78 -8.21
CA TYR A 85 1.92 4.91 -8.52
C TYR A 85 1.26 5.21 -9.87
N GLN A 86 1.17 6.48 -10.24
CA GLN A 86 0.68 6.88 -11.57
C GLN A 86 1.58 6.36 -12.69
N LYS A 87 2.90 6.31 -12.47
CA LYS A 87 3.89 5.89 -13.47
C LYS A 87 4.01 4.36 -13.58
N PHE A 88 4.06 3.67 -12.45
CA PHE A 88 4.45 2.26 -12.41
C PHE A 88 3.31 1.28 -12.15
N GLY A 89 2.24 1.70 -11.46
CA GLY A 89 1.05 0.86 -11.26
C GLY A 89 1.28 -0.44 -10.48
N TYR A 90 2.32 -0.51 -9.64
CA TYR A 90 2.53 -1.61 -8.70
C TYR A 90 2.88 -1.13 -7.30
N ILE A 91 2.63 -1.97 -6.30
CA ILE A 91 3.02 -1.79 -4.90
C ILE A 91 3.89 -2.95 -4.44
N LEU A 92 4.94 -2.66 -3.67
CA LEU A 92 5.71 -3.69 -2.97
C LEU A 92 5.21 -3.78 -1.52
N ILE A 93 4.61 -4.92 -1.18
CA ILE A 93 4.16 -5.23 0.19
C ILE A 93 5.18 -6.18 0.81
N SER A 94 5.66 -5.85 2.00
CA SER A 94 6.63 -6.64 2.76
C SER A 94 6.11 -6.87 4.17
N CYS A 95 6.45 -8.00 4.79
CA CYS A 95 6.20 -8.25 6.21
C CYS A 95 7.15 -9.31 6.76
N LEU A 96 7.24 -9.40 8.09
CA LEU A 96 7.82 -10.56 8.77
C LEU A 96 6.71 -11.53 9.15
N ARG A 97 6.92 -12.83 8.89
CA ARG A 97 6.00 -13.91 9.26
C ARG A 97 6.80 -15.12 9.74
N ASP A 98 6.26 -15.89 10.67
CA ASP A 98 6.84 -17.18 11.01
C ASP A 98 6.74 -18.13 9.82
N ASP A 99 7.81 -18.86 9.54
CA ASP A 99 7.77 -19.94 8.56
C ASP A 99 7.10 -21.18 9.18
N VAL A 100 5.82 -21.40 8.85
CA VAL A 100 5.05 -22.55 9.38
C VAL A 100 5.70 -23.90 8.98
N VAL A 101 6.58 -23.90 7.98
CA VAL A 101 7.25 -25.10 7.45
C VAL A 101 8.66 -25.29 8.04
N SER A 102 9.28 -24.26 8.63
CA SER A 102 10.64 -24.38 9.18
C SER A 102 10.82 -23.64 10.51
N ASP A 103 11.56 -24.26 11.44
CA ASP A 103 11.96 -23.66 12.74
C ASP A 103 12.93 -22.46 12.60
N GLN A 104 12.99 -21.81 11.44
CA GLN A 104 13.87 -20.67 11.17
C GLN A 104 13.36 -19.35 11.79
N GLY A 105 12.18 -19.35 12.40
CA GLY A 105 11.56 -18.17 13.00
C GLY A 105 10.97 -17.22 11.95
N LEU A 106 11.01 -15.92 12.24
CA LEU A 106 10.45 -14.87 11.38
C LEU A 106 11.23 -14.73 10.07
N VAL A 107 10.57 -15.01 8.95
CA VAL A 107 11.07 -14.78 7.60
C VAL A 107 10.41 -13.57 6.96
N ARG A 108 11.17 -12.81 6.17
CA ARG A 108 10.64 -11.71 5.36
C ARG A 108 9.90 -12.28 4.14
N ARG A 109 8.66 -11.85 3.94
CA ARG A 109 7.87 -12.14 2.75
C ARG A 109 7.57 -10.85 2.01
N GLU A 110 7.68 -10.91 0.69
CA GLU A 110 7.52 -9.75 -0.19
C GLU A 110 6.68 -10.11 -1.41
N TRP A 111 5.80 -9.19 -1.81
CA TRP A 111 4.96 -9.32 -2.99
C TRP A 111 5.02 -8.03 -3.80
N ILE A 112 5.18 -8.17 -5.11
CA ILE A 112 4.91 -7.10 -6.07
C ILE A 112 3.48 -7.31 -6.57
N THR A 113 2.60 -6.36 -6.27
CA THR A 113 1.16 -6.46 -6.56
C THR A 113 0.76 -5.32 -7.49
N PRO A 114 0.02 -5.57 -8.59
CA PRO A 114 -0.57 -4.51 -9.39
C PRO A 114 -1.49 -3.64 -8.51
N VAL A 115 -1.41 -2.32 -8.65
CA VAL A 115 -2.22 -1.38 -7.85
C VAL A 115 -2.97 -0.42 -8.75
N LYS A 116 -4.27 -0.23 -8.48
CA LYS A 116 -5.07 0.79 -9.13
C LYS A 116 -4.95 2.10 -8.36
N TYR A 117 -4.61 3.16 -9.08
CA TYR A 117 -4.48 4.50 -8.54
C TYR A 117 -5.81 5.26 -8.65
N TYR A 118 -6.19 5.98 -7.60
CA TYR A 118 -7.23 7.01 -7.65
C TYR A 118 -6.79 8.26 -6.89
N ASP A 119 -7.21 9.43 -7.37
CA ASP A 119 -6.94 10.69 -6.68
C ASP A 119 -7.70 10.77 -5.35
N ASP A 120 -8.94 10.30 -5.31
CA ASP A 120 -9.77 10.32 -4.11
C ASP A 120 -10.79 9.18 -4.07
N TYR A 121 -11.37 8.97 -2.89
CA TYR A 121 -12.40 7.94 -2.67
C TYR A 121 -13.63 8.11 -3.57
N VAL A 122 -14.05 9.35 -3.83
CA VAL A 122 -15.25 9.65 -4.62
C VAL A 122 -15.07 9.20 -6.07
N THR A 123 -13.87 9.44 -6.62
CA THR A 123 -13.47 9.02 -7.95
C THR A 123 -13.44 7.50 -8.04
N MET A 124 -12.86 6.81 -7.06
CA MET A 124 -12.85 5.35 -6.99
C MET A 124 -14.27 4.77 -7.03
N VAL A 125 -15.15 5.21 -6.14
CA VAL A 125 -16.53 4.71 -6.07
C VAL A 125 -17.28 4.99 -7.38
N SER A 126 -17.07 6.16 -7.96
CA SER A 126 -17.70 6.55 -9.23
C SER A 126 -17.27 5.69 -10.40
N GLU A 127 -16.01 5.23 -10.43
CA GLU A 127 -15.53 4.32 -11.45
C GLU A 127 -16.03 2.89 -11.23
N LEU A 128 -15.99 2.40 -9.99
CA LEU A 128 -16.49 1.06 -9.67
C LEU A 128 -17.99 0.92 -9.98
N ALA A 129 -18.78 1.96 -9.71
CA ALA A 129 -20.21 2.00 -10.02
C ALA A 129 -20.52 2.03 -11.53
N LYS A 130 -19.56 2.37 -12.40
CA LYS A 130 -19.75 2.31 -13.87
C LYS A 130 -19.46 0.93 -14.44
N VAL A 131 -18.78 0.08 -13.69
CA VAL A 131 -18.39 -1.27 -14.10
C VAL A 131 -19.39 -2.32 -13.60
N SER A 132 -20.28 -1.95 -12.67
CA SER A 132 -21.43 -2.73 -12.17
C SER A 132 -22.69 -2.53 -13.01
#